data_AF-A0A1I5ZGV7-F1
#
_entry.id   AF-A0A1I5ZGV7-F1
#
_cell.length_a   1.000
_cell.length_b   1.000
_cell.length_c   1.000
_cell.angle_alpha   90.00
_cell.angle_beta   90.00
_cell.angle_gamma   90.00
#
_symmetry.space_group_name_H-M   'P 1'
#
loop_
_entity.id
_entity.type
_entity.pdbx_description
1 polymer ?
#
loop_
_entity_poly.entity_id
_entity_poly.type
_entity_poly.pdbx_seq_one_letter_code
_entity_poly.pdbx_strand_id
1 'polypeptide(L)'
;MKLRLFAIALFVGHFTFAQTSSDSITNKNYYDRFQDIKGHSINWLRQSDAIPTIIDELLKSGIAYHTIGVGKLLKLNDTTRLVVTVYFKKGDKEYGFLYEATHGIPLNRKDRDFLTDKKKVYYVQAENDVVNGVDFMRVDPLPDNIFLLKQTCYWFQFDNSGTKYDVNKEVAKKILRQDIDDYLKKL
;
A
#
# COMPACT_ATOMS: atom_id res chain seq x y z
N MET A 1 35.97 -4.25 69.76
CA MET A 1 35.51 -5.60 69.39
C MET A 1 34.41 -5.48 68.36
N LYS A 2 34.36 -6.45 67.44
CA LYS A 2 33.53 -6.54 66.23
C LYS A 2 32.03 -6.39 66.52
N LEU A 3 31.28 -5.73 65.64
CA LEU A 3 30.24 -6.38 64.83
C LEU A 3 29.77 -5.45 63.70
N ARG A 4 29.91 -5.92 62.47
CA ARG A 4 29.36 -5.33 61.25
C ARG A 4 27.91 -5.83 61.12
N LEU A 5 26.98 -4.95 60.77
CA LEU A 5 25.67 -5.36 60.27
C LEU A 5 25.40 -4.65 58.94
N PHE A 6 25.51 -5.45 57.88
CA PHE A 6 25.19 -5.12 56.50
C PHE A 6 23.67 -4.99 56.37
N ALA A 7 23.17 -3.81 56.00
CA ALA A 7 21.82 -3.67 55.49
C ALA A 7 21.85 -3.96 53.98
N ILE A 8 21.51 -5.19 53.59
CA ILE A 8 21.27 -5.54 52.19
C ILE A 8 19.90 -5.00 51.82
N ALA A 9 19.88 -3.92 51.05
CA ALA A 9 18.67 -3.45 50.39
C ALA A 9 18.26 -4.49 49.32
N LEU A 10 17.22 -5.26 49.62
CA LEU A 10 16.53 -6.11 48.64
C LEU A 10 15.77 -5.20 47.66
N PHE A 11 16.47 -4.69 46.66
CA PHE A 11 15.87 -4.20 45.43
C PHE A 11 15.40 -5.41 44.63
N VAL A 12 14.27 -6.00 45.02
CA VAL A 12 13.54 -6.92 44.14
C VAL A 12 12.90 -6.05 43.07
N GLY A 13 13.71 -5.71 42.06
CA GLY A 13 13.22 -5.13 40.82
C GLY A 13 12.19 -6.09 40.25
N HIS A 14 10.93 -5.75 40.44
CA HIS A 14 9.84 -6.35 39.70
C HIS A 14 10.02 -5.86 38.26
N PHE A 15 10.83 -6.58 37.49
CA PHE A 15 10.71 -6.55 36.04
C PHE A 15 9.37 -7.21 35.73
N THR A 16 8.29 -6.43 35.81
CA THR A 16 7.12 -6.69 35.01
C THR A 16 7.59 -6.60 33.57
N PHE A 17 7.89 -7.74 32.97
CA PHE A 17 7.80 -7.91 31.52
C PHE A 17 6.35 -7.62 31.16
N ALA A 18 6.04 -6.33 30.98
CA ALA A 18 4.82 -5.91 30.32
C ALA A 18 4.85 -6.54 28.92
N GLN A 19 3.85 -7.37 28.67
CA GLN A 19 3.62 -8.06 27.41
C GLN A 19 3.89 -7.11 26.24
N THR A 20 4.68 -7.58 25.29
CA THR A 20 4.87 -6.94 23.98
C THR A 20 3.53 -6.44 23.48
N SER A 21 3.39 -5.11 23.37
CA SER A 21 2.31 -4.46 22.66
C SER A 21 2.07 -5.23 21.37
N SER A 22 0.82 -5.64 21.08
CA SER A 22 0.52 -6.26 19.80
C SER A 22 1.02 -5.31 18.70
N ASP A 23 2.09 -5.68 18.00
CA ASP A 23 2.73 -4.79 17.04
C ASP A 23 1.68 -4.25 16.07
N SER A 24 1.58 -2.92 15.97
CA SER A 24 0.59 -2.30 15.09
C SER A 24 0.80 -2.82 13.66
N ILE A 25 -0.30 -3.13 12.96
CA ILE A 25 -0.22 -3.63 11.59
C ILE A 25 0.27 -2.51 10.66
N THR A 26 1.23 -2.85 9.80
CA THR A 26 1.91 -1.97 8.85
C THR A 26 2.05 -2.64 7.49
N ASN A 27 2.42 -1.85 6.49
CA ASN A 27 2.74 -2.30 5.13
C ASN A 27 3.93 -3.29 5.06
N LYS A 28 4.70 -3.45 6.15
CA LYS A 28 5.84 -4.38 6.24
C LYS A 28 5.47 -5.76 6.80
N ASN A 29 4.45 -5.83 7.67
CA ASN A 29 4.16 -7.03 8.48
C ASN A 29 2.72 -7.58 8.34
N TYR A 30 1.83 -6.93 7.58
CA TYR A 30 0.43 -7.38 7.52
C TYR A 30 0.22 -8.74 6.85
N TYR A 31 1.10 -9.17 5.94
CA TYR A 31 1.08 -10.53 5.39
C TYR A 31 1.40 -11.61 6.43
N ASP A 32 2.12 -11.25 7.50
CA ASP A 32 2.45 -12.19 8.57
C ASP A 32 1.21 -12.50 9.44
N ARG A 33 0.18 -11.65 9.37
CA ARG A 33 -1.12 -11.82 10.06
C ARG A 33 -2.12 -12.67 9.28
N PHE A 34 -1.75 -13.14 8.09
CA PHE A 34 -2.64 -13.82 7.17
C PHE A 34 -2.63 -15.36 7.31
N GLN A 35 -1.76 -15.97 8.10
CA GLN A 35 -1.62 -17.43 8.09
C GLN A 35 -2.83 -18.21 8.66
N ASP A 36 -3.78 -17.55 9.34
CA ASP A 36 -4.94 -18.18 10.01
C ASP A 36 -6.31 -17.90 9.33
N ILE A 37 -6.45 -18.14 8.02
CA ILE A 37 -7.67 -17.82 7.25
C ILE A 37 -8.77 -18.90 7.31
N LYS A 38 -8.75 -19.82 8.28
CA LYS A 38 -9.74 -20.90 8.28
C LYS A 38 -11.13 -20.34 8.58
N GLY A 39 -11.96 -20.22 7.53
CA GLY A 39 -13.37 -19.83 7.63
C GLY A 39 -13.68 -18.34 7.41
N HIS A 40 -12.79 -17.55 6.82
CA HIS A 40 -12.98 -16.10 6.65
C HIS A 40 -13.17 -15.67 5.19
N SER A 41 -14.01 -14.66 4.94
CA SER A 41 -14.14 -14.02 3.62
C SER A 41 -13.08 -12.94 3.44
N ILE A 42 -12.50 -12.85 2.24
CA ILE A 42 -11.48 -11.85 1.88
C ILE A 42 -12.03 -10.95 0.78
N ASN A 43 -11.75 -9.67 0.85
CA ASN A 43 -11.96 -8.71 -0.22
C ASN A 43 -10.75 -7.78 -0.35
N TRP A 44 -10.75 -6.94 -1.38
CA TRP A 44 -9.69 -5.97 -1.65
C TRP A 44 -10.26 -4.57 -1.74
N LEU A 45 -9.46 -3.57 -1.39
CA LEU A 45 -9.81 -2.18 -1.64
C LEU A 45 -10.11 -2.02 -3.13
N ARG A 46 -11.28 -1.48 -3.46
CA ARG A 46 -11.63 -1.21 -4.86
C ARG A 46 -11.06 0.15 -5.25
N GLN A 47 -11.09 0.49 -6.54
CA GLN A 47 -10.72 1.84 -6.97
C GLN A 47 -11.53 2.93 -6.24
N SER A 48 -12.80 2.66 -5.94
CA SER A 48 -13.65 3.56 -5.14
C SER A 48 -13.17 3.78 -3.71
N ASP A 49 -12.33 2.88 -3.16
CA ASP A 49 -11.67 3.06 -1.86
C ASP A 49 -10.28 3.68 -2.02
N ALA A 50 -9.54 3.25 -3.04
CA ALA A 50 -8.15 3.64 -3.26
C ALA A 50 -8.01 5.08 -3.74
N ILE A 51 -8.83 5.52 -4.70
CA ILE A 51 -8.74 6.88 -5.26
C ILE A 51 -8.92 7.96 -4.19
N PRO A 52 -9.98 7.95 -3.35
CA PRO A 52 -10.10 8.92 -2.27
C PRO A 52 -8.93 8.84 -1.28
N THR A 53 -8.45 7.63 -0.97
CA THR A 53 -7.31 7.44 -0.06
C THR A 53 -6.02 8.07 -0.62
N ILE A 54 -5.77 7.93 -1.93
CA ILE A 54 -4.62 8.56 -2.59
C ILE A 54 -4.72 10.09 -2.54
N ILE A 55 -5.90 10.63 -2.88
CA ILE A 55 -6.13 12.08 -2.87
C ILE A 55 -5.96 12.65 -1.45
N ASP A 56 -6.49 11.98 -0.43
CA ASP A 56 -6.34 12.40 0.96
C ASP A 56 -4.87 12.50 1.39
N GLU A 57 -4.04 11.51 1.04
CA GLU A 57 -2.61 11.52 1.39
C GLU A 57 -1.82 12.56 0.59
N LEU A 58 -2.19 12.82 -0.67
CA LEU A 58 -1.62 13.92 -1.46
C LEU A 58 -1.88 15.28 -0.79
N LEU A 59 -3.13 15.52 -0.38
CA LEU A 59 -3.52 16.76 0.30
C LEU A 59 -2.81 16.92 1.65
N LYS A 60 -2.72 15.86 2.46
CA LYS A 60 -1.96 15.86 3.72
C LYS A 60 -0.47 16.15 3.52
N SER A 61 0.06 15.77 2.36
CA SER A 61 1.46 16.01 1.99
C SER A 61 1.68 17.41 1.37
N GLY A 62 0.67 18.28 1.39
CA GLY A 62 0.77 19.66 0.90
C GLY A 62 0.64 19.82 -0.61
N ILE A 63 0.21 18.79 -1.34
CA ILE A 63 -0.10 18.92 -2.78
C ILE A 63 -1.41 19.70 -2.92
N ALA A 64 -1.39 20.76 -3.72
CA ALA A 64 -2.55 21.61 -3.89
C ALA A 64 -3.67 20.90 -4.66
N TYR A 65 -4.90 20.96 -4.15
CA TYR A 65 -6.06 20.26 -4.72
C TYR A 65 -6.23 20.48 -6.23
N HIS A 66 -6.04 21.71 -6.71
CA HIS A 66 -6.20 22.07 -8.13
C HIS A 66 -5.16 21.42 -9.07
N THR A 67 -4.09 20.83 -8.53
CA THR A 67 -3.09 20.12 -9.34
C THR A 67 -3.37 18.62 -9.42
N ILE A 68 -4.32 18.11 -8.64
CA ILE A 68 -4.68 16.69 -8.55
C ILE A 68 -5.81 16.39 -9.54
N GLY A 69 -5.74 15.25 -10.22
CA GLY A 69 -6.86 14.74 -11.00
C GLY A 69 -6.86 13.22 -11.13
N VAL A 70 -7.89 12.69 -11.78
CA VAL A 70 -8.17 11.24 -11.89
C VAL A 70 -8.27 10.85 -13.37
N GLY A 71 -7.74 9.68 -13.73
CA GLY A 71 -7.97 9.08 -15.05
C GLY A 71 -7.32 9.81 -16.22
N LYS A 72 -6.06 10.26 -16.08
CA LYS A 72 -5.36 10.99 -17.13
C LYS A 72 -4.65 10.05 -18.10
N LEU A 73 -4.85 10.27 -19.39
CA LEU A 73 -4.04 9.65 -20.45
C LEU A 73 -2.69 10.37 -20.56
N LEU A 74 -1.61 9.66 -20.28
CA LEU A 74 -0.23 10.12 -20.46
C LEU A 74 0.35 9.53 -21.74
N LYS A 75 0.86 10.40 -22.62
CA LYS A 75 1.67 9.97 -23.76
C LYS A 75 3.11 9.82 -23.28
N LEU A 76 3.64 8.60 -23.31
CA LEU A 76 5.03 8.31 -22.92
C LEU A 76 5.98 8.50 -24.11
N ASN A 77 5.53 8.10 -25.30
CA ASN A 77 6.20 8.31 -26.58
C ASN A 77 5.14 8.22 -27.71
N ASP A 78 5.55 8.18 -28.97
CA ASP A 78 4.64 8.18 -30.11
C ASP A 78 3.71 6.95 -30.19
N THR A 79 4.15 5.81 -29.66
CA THR A 79 3.41 4.54 -29.72
C THR A 79 2.85 4.11 -28.38
N THR A 80 3.32 4.71 -27.28
CA THR A 80 3.01 4.25 -25.92
C THR A 80 2.22 5.30 -25.16
N ARG A 81 1.05 4.90 -24.67
CA ARG A 81 0.17 5.71 -23.83
C ARG A 81 -0.26 4.93 -22.60
N LEU A 82 -0.42 5.61 -21.47
CA LEU A 82 -0.79 5.00 -20.20
C LEU A 82 -1.89 5.83 -19.55
N VAL A 83 -2.98 5.20 -19.11
CA VAL A 83 -3.96 5.86 -18.24
C VAL A 83 -3.54 5.73 -16.79
N VAL A 84 -3.20 6.84 -16.15
CA VAL A 84 -2.91 6.88 -14.71
C VAL A 84 -4.18 7.08 -13.91
N THR A 85 -4.27 6.38 -12.78
CA THR A 85 -5.47 6.41 -11.94
C THR A 85 -5.63 7.76 -11.24
N VAL A 86 -4.56 8.25 -10.59
CA VAL A 86 -4.51 9.58 -9.98
C VAL A 86 -3.23 10.27 -10.47
N TYR A 87 -3.31 11.53 -10.87
CA TYR A 87 -2.14 12.34 -11.23
C TYR A 87 -2.09 13.62 -10.40
N PHE A 88 -0.89 14.16 -10.24
CA PHE A 88 -0.70 15.44 -9.56
C PHE A 88 0.56 16.18 -10.06
N LYS A 89 0.63 17.48 -9.80
CA LYS A 89 1.85 18.27 -10.04
C LYS A 89 2.51 18.70 -8.74
N LYS A 90 3.83 18.61 -8.68
CA LYS A 90 4.70 19.15 -7.62
C LYS A 90 5.83 19.93 -8.30
N GLY A 91 5.81 21.27 -8.16
CA GLY A 91 6.62 22.16 -8.99
C GLY A 91 6.23 22.01 -10.48
N ASP A 92 7.24 21.98 -11.36
CA ASP A 92 7.04 21.84 -12.81
C ASP A 92 6.92 20.37 -13.28
N LYS A 93 6.91 19.41 -12.35
CA LYS A 93 6.86 17.98 -12.66
C LYS A 93 5.49 17.40 -12.38
N GLU A 94 5.06 16.50 -13.27
CA GLU A 94 3.85 15.72 -13.13
C GLU A 94 4.18 14.30 -12.68
N TYR A 95 3.38 13.78 -11.76
CA TYR A 95 3.51 12.46 -11.17
C TYR A 95 2.17 11.72 -11.25
N GLY A 96 2.21 10.41 -11.17
CA GLY A 96 1.02 9.58 -11.22
C GLY A 96 1.06 8.39 -10.28
N PHE A 97 -0.08 8.03 -9.71
CA PHE A 97 -0.34 6.74 -9.11
C PHE A 97 -1.16 5.90 -10.08
N LEU A 98 -0.65 4.71 -10.40
CA LEU A 98 -1.32 3.70 -11.21
C LEU A 98 -1.85 2.61 -10.28
N TYR A 99 -3.17 2.51 -10.14
CA TYR A 99 -3.82 1.51 -9.33
C TYR A 99 -4.26 0.31 -10.18
N GLU A 100 -3.47 -0.75 -10.17
CA GLU A 100 -3.71 -1.97 -10.93
C GLU A 100 -4.81 -2.80 -10.26
N ALA A 101 -6.01 -2.82 -10.87
CA ALA A 101 -7.20 -3.50 -10.35
C ALA A 101 -7.20 -5.02 -10.59
N THR A 102 -6.08 -5.68 -10.27
CA THR A 102 -5.94 -7.14 -10.32
C THR A 102 -5.61 -7.67 -8.93
N HIS A 103 -6.22 -8.80 -8.56
CA HIS A 103 -5.98 -9.49 -7.31
C HIS A 103 -5.90 -11.00 -7.53
N GLY A 104 -5.09 -11.67 -6.72
CA GLY A 104 -4.86 -13.11 -6.79
C GLY A 104 -5.20 -13.81 -5.47
N ILE A 105 -5.54 -15.09 -5.59
CA ILE A 105 -5.61 -16.05 -4.48
C ILE A 105 -4.66 -17.22 -4.85
N PRO A 106 -3.86 -17.75 -3.91
CA PRO A 106 -3.70 -17.31 -2.52
C PRO A 106 -2.94 -15.99 -2.41
N LEU A 107 -3.14 -15.25 -1.31
CA LEU A 107 -2.36 -14.04 -1.08
C LEU A 107 -0.89 -14.39 -0.86
N ASN A 108 0.01 -13.61 -1.47
CA ASN A 108 1.44 -13.89 -1.45
C ASN A 108 2.23 -12.64 -1.10
N ARG A 109 3.14 -12.73 -0.11
CA ARG A 109 4.02 -11.60 0.27
C ARG A 109 4.85 -11.11 -0.93
N LYS A 110 5.20 -12.01 -1.85
CA LYS A 110 5.96 -11.69 -3.07
C LYS A 110 5.21 -10.74 -4.01
N ASP A 111 3.89 -10.60 -3.87
CA ASP A 111 3.11 -9.62 -4.62
C ASP A 111 3.53 -8.17 -4.32
N ARG A 112 4.29 -7.94 -3.24
CA ARG A 112 4.85 -6.63 -2.85
C ARG A 112 6.29 -6.40 -3.29
N ASP A 113 6.99 -7.40 -3.84
CA ASP A 113 8.44 -7.30 -4.14
C ASP A 113 8.75 -6.12 -5.08
N PHE A 114 7.79 -5.78 -5.93
CA PHE A 114 7.85 -4.66 -6.88
C PHE A 114 8.03 -3.28 -6.21
N LEU A 115 7.66 -3.12 -4.94
CA LEU A 115 7.86 -1.89 -4.18
C LEU A 115 9.35 -1.64 -3.87
N THR A 116 10.15 -2.72 -3.85
CA THR A 116 11.59 -2.68 -3.55
C THR A 116 12.47 -2.68 -4.81
N ASP A 117 11.99 -3.32 -5.89
CA ASP A 117 12.73 -3.47 -7.16
C ASP A 117 11.87 -3.02 -8.35
N LYS A 118 12.00 -1.74 -8.71
CA LYS A 118 11.27 -1.13 -9.83
C LYS A 118 11.62 -1.74 -11.19
N LYS A 119 12.79 -2.40 -11.34
CA LYS A 119 13.20 -3.01 -12.63
C LYS A 119 12.38 -4.24 -13.00
N LYS A 120 11.53 -4.73 -12.08
CA LYS A 120 10.61 -5.84 -12.29
C LYS A 120 9.17 -5.39 -12.52
N VAL A 121 8.94 -4.08 -12.62
CA VAL A 121 7.61 -3.51 -12.76
C VAL A 121 7.34 -3.20 -14.23
N TYR A 122 6.52 -4.04 -14.85
CA TYR A 122 5.83 -3.69 -16.09
C TYR A 122 4.33 -3.49 -15.81
N TYR A 123 3.65 -2.76 -16.68
CA TYR A 123 2.20 -2.66 -16.69
C TYR A 123 1.66 -3.06 -18.05
N VAL A 124 0.56 -3.81 -18.09
CA VAL A 124 -0.13 -4.14 -19.33
C VAL A 124 -1.49 -3.45 -19.31
N GLN A 125 -1.76 -2.67 -20.34
CA GLN A 125 -3.07 -2.08 -20.57
C GLN A 125 -3.66 -2.70 -21.85
N ALA A 126 -4.95 -3.01 -21.80
CA ALA A 126 -5.71 -3.34 -23.00
C ALA A 126 -6.14 -2.03 -23.69
N GLU A 127 -5.86 -1.91 -24.97
CA GLU A 127 -6.35 -0.85 -25.84
C GLU A 127 -7.34 -1.48 -26.82
N ASN A 128 -8.62 -1.06 -26.74
CA ASN A 128 -9.63 -1.51 -27.68
C ASN A 128 -9.58 -0.64 -28.92
N ASP A 129 -9.15 -1.23 -30.04
CA ASP A 129 -9.27 -0.67 -31.37
C ASP A 129 -10.59 -1.17 -32.00
N VAL A 130 -11.40 -0.24 -32.50
CA VAL A 130 -12.68 -0.53 -33.15
C VAL A 130 -12.52 -1.41 -34.39
N VAL A 131 -11.35 -1.39 -35.02
CA VAL A 131 -11.00 -2.11 -36.25
C VAL A 131 -10.20 -3.38 -35.96
N ASN A 132 -9.23 -3.32 -35.05
CA ASN A 132 -8.27 -4.41 -34.81
C ASN A 132 -8.58 -5.29 -33.59
N GLY A 133 -9.61 -4.95 -32.81
CA GLY A 133 -9.96 -5.69 -31.59
C GLY A 133 -9.16 -5.21 -30.37
N VAL A 134 -8.81 -6.12 -29.47
CA VAL A 134 -8.06 -5.77 -28.24
C VAL A 134 -6.57 -5.92 -28.49
N ASP A 135 -5.82 -4.82 -28.43
CA ASP A 135 -4.36 -4.83 -28.35
C ASP A 135 -3.90 -4.72 -26.89
N PHE A 136 -2.78 -5.33 -26.54
CA PHE A 136 -2.22 -5.29 -25.20
C PHE A 136 -0.88 -4.57 -25.22
N MET A 137 -0.88 -3.34 -24.72
CA MET A 137 0.32 -2.52 -24.63
C MET A 137 1.05 -2.82 -23.31
N ARG A 138 2.30 -3.27 -23.42
CA ARG A 138 3.21 -3.42 -22.28
C ARG A 138 4.05 -2.15 -22.12
N VAL A 139 3.98 -1.54 -20.94
CA VAL A 139 4.86 -0.46 -20.51
C VAL A 139 5.95 -1.05 -19.61
N ASP A 140 7.18 -1.09 -20.11
CA ASP A 140 8.35 -1.65 -19.42
C ASP A 140 9.64 -0.94 -19.89
N PRO A 141 10.36 -0.22 -19.01
CA PRO A 141 10.04 0.02 -17.60
C PRO A 141 8.91 1.05 -17.43
N LEU A 142 8.25 1.01 -16.27
CA LEU A 142 7.35 2.10 -15.86
C LEU A 142 8.16 3.40 -15.66
N PRO A 143 7.70 4.57 -16.14
CA PRO A 143 8.43 5.84 -15.96
C PRO A 143 8.63 6.18 -14.47
N ASP A 144 9.75 6.82 -14.13
CA ASP A 144 10.14 7.06 -12.73
C ASP A 144 9.16 7.92 -11.93
N ASN A 145 8.41 8.78 -12.62
CA ASN A 145 7.38 9.66 -12.05
C ASN A 145 6.01 8.96 -11.89
N ILE A 146 5.90 7.69 -12.25
CA ILE A 146 4.69 6.88 -12.09
C ILE A 146 4.92 5.80 -11.01
N PHE A 147 4.01 5.76 -10.04
CA PHE A 147 4.05 4.87 -8.89
C PHE A 147 2.96 3.81 -9.02
N LEU A 148 3.36 2.54 -9.07
CA LEU A 148 2.43 1.42 -9.13
C LEU A 148 1.88 1.10 -7.73
N LEU A 149 0.58 0.85 -7.66
CA LEU A 149 -0.13 0.33 -6.49
C LEU A 149 -0.97 -0.86 -6.96
N LYS A 150 -0.68 -2.07 -6.47
CA LYS A 150 -1.40 -3.28 -6.90
C LYS A 150 -2.56 -3.59 -5.96
N GLN A 151 -3.77 -3.75 -6.49
CA GLN A 151 -4.95 -4.08 -5.68
C GLN A 151 -4.73 -5.33 -4.83
N THR A 152 -4.06 -6.36 -5.37
CA THR A 152 -3.72 -7.60 -4.64
C THR A 152 -3.06 -7.36 -3.27
N CYS A 153 -2.34 -6.25 -3.12
CA CYS A 153 -1.69 -5.89 -1.86
C CYS A 153 -2.69 -5.39 -0.81
N TYR A 154 -3.81 -4.80 -1.19
CA TYR A 154 -4.69 -4.08 -0.25
C TYR A 154 -5.93 -4.91 0.09
N TRP A 155 -5.71 -6.10 0.65
CA TRP A 155 -6.76 -7.03 1.06
C TRP A 155 -7.22 -6.78 2.50
N PHE A 156 -8.43 -7.24 2.82
CA PHE A 156 -8.99 -7.23 4.16
C PHE A 156 -9.98 -8.38 4.36
N GLN A 157 -10.14 -8.80 5.61
CA GLN A 157 -11.15 -9.75 6.04
C GLN A 157 -12.47 -9.04 6.30
N PHE A 158 -13.57 -9.71 6.00
CA PHE A 158 -14.91 -9.20 6.25
C PHE A 158 -15.91 -10.33 6.52
N ASP A 159 -17.01 -9.97 7.17
CA ASP A 159 -18.25 -10.74 7.20
C ASP A 159 -19.46 -9.80 7.32
N ASN A 160 -20.65 -10.38 7.22
CA ASN A 160 -21.91 -9.65 7.37
C ASN A 160 -22.35 -9.53 8.85
N SER A 161 -21.63 -10.16 9.78
CA SER A 161 -21.97 -10.20 11.22
C SER A 161 -21.28 -9.09 12.04
N GLY A 162 -20.43 -8.28 11.41
CA GLY A 162 -19.74 -7.17 12.09
C GLY A 162 -18.59 -7.64 12.98
N THR A 163 -18.03 -8.82 12.71
CA THR A 163 -16.88 -9.33 13.46
C THR A 163 -15.69 -8.41 13.25
N LYS A 164 -14.96 -8.14 14.34
CA LYS A 164 -13.71 -7.39 14.27
C LYS A 164 -12.60 -8.33 13.81
N TYR A 165 -12.00 -7.99 12.67
CA TYR A 165 -10.83 -8.68 12.14
C TYR A 165 -9.56 -7.86 12.39
N ASP A 166 -8.44 -8.57 12.58
CA ASP A 166 -7.10 -7.98 12.66
C ASP A 166 -6.81 -7.15 11.41
N VAL A 167 -7.08 -7.69 10.23
CA VAL A 167 -6.95 -6.97 8.95
C VAL A 167 -8.32 -6.59 8.41
N ASN A 168 -8.94 -5.60 9.02
CA ASN A 168 -10.17 -5.00 8.50
C ASN A 168 -9.89 -3.95 7.38
N LYS A 169 -10.95 -3.43 6.77
CA LYS A 169 -10.86 -2.46 5.65
C LYS A 169 -10.05 -1.20 5.99
N GLU A 170 -10.13 -0.69 7.21
CA GLU A 170 -9.37 0.49 7.62
C GLU A 170 -7.89 0.20 7.81
N VAL A 171 -7.54 -1.03 8.23
CA VAL A 171 -6.14 -1.49 8.25
C VAL A 171 -5.59 -1.58 6.82
N ALA A 172 -6.36 -2.12 5.86
CA ALA A 172 -5.96 -2.13 4.45
C ALA A 172 -5.74 -0.70 3.90
N LYS A 173 -6.63 0.25 4.25
CA LYS A 173 -6.44 1.67 3.88
C LYS A 173 -5.19 2.26 4.54
N LYS A 174 -4.92 1.94 5.81
CA LYS A 174 -3.69 2.38 6.50
C LYS A 174 -2.44 1.87 5.77
N ILE A 175 -2.43 0.62 5.32
CA ILE A 175 -1.34 0.03 4.54
C ILE A 175 -1.16 0.79 3.21
N LEU A 176 -2.24 1.07 2.49
CA LEU A 176 -2.21 1.89 1.27
C LEU A 176 -1.63 3.29 1.54
N ARG A 177 -2.06 3.95 2.62
CA ARG A 177 -1.53 5.27 3.02
C ARG A 177 -0.02 5.24 3.27
N GLN A 178 0.46 4.21 3.96
CA GLN A 178 1.90 4.03 4.21
C GLN A 178 2.69 3.85 2.91
N ASP A 179 2.17 3.06 1.96
CA ASP A 179 2.81 2.89 0.65
C ASP A 179 2.85 4.21 -0.15
N ILE A 180 1.78 4.99 -0.11
CA ILE A 180 1.73 6.32 -0.75
C ILE A 180 2.75 7.27 -0.10
N ASP A 181 2.77 7.37 1.22
CA ASP A 181 3.71 8.20 1.97
C ASP A 181 5.18 7.81 1.67
N ASP A 182 5.48 6.50 1.60
CA ASP A 182 6.80 6.00 1.21
C ASP A 182 7.20 6.41 -0.22
N TYR A 183 6.24 6.61 -1.14
CA TYR A 183 6.52 7.19 -2.46
C TYR A 183 6.73 8.70 -2.39
N LEU A 184 5.86 9.42 -1.68
CA LEU A 184 5.91 10.88 -1.59
C LEU A 184 7.18 11.39 -0.90
N LYS A 185 7.74 10.64 0.05
CA LYS A 185 9.05 10.93 0.69
C LYS A 185 10.24 10.89 -0.27
N LYS A 186 10.09 10.29 -1.45
CA LYS A 186 11.14 10.19 -2.48
C LYS A 186 11.08 11.34 -3.50
N LEU A 187 10.09 12.24 -3.38
CA LEU A 187 9.80 13.35 -4.30
C LEU A 187 10.43 14.68 -3.89
#